data_AF-A0A662SF21-F1
#
_entry.id   AF-A0A662SF21-F1
#
_cell.length_a   1.000
_cell.length_b   1.000
_cell.length_c   1.000
_cell.angle_alpha   90.00
_cell.angle_beta   90.00
_cell.angle_gamma   90.00
#
_symmetry.space_group_name_H-M   'P 1'
#
loop_
_entity.id
_entity.type
_entity.pdbx_description
1 polymer ?
#
loop_
_entity_poly.entity_id
_entity_poly.type
_entity_poly.pdbx_seq_one_letter_code
_entity_poly.pdbx_strand_id
1 'polypeptide(L)'
;MKGVNQIDIARKGVLLLDEMWAICDSRMSITKRNRFTSNILLRSRKRGLIYLFSAQVMNSLDSRIRRVIDFTCVPTLNRTETVIKANIFRTGYPKPGSYLNTLYFNTHEIFNMYSTNEEVDMEDSVEDDMEIRFQENFNEEHGHFCTCNNCKGQVFDTWEKADEVAENYWKERFERRPDLKVI
;
A
#
# COMPACT_ATOMS: atom_id res chain seq x y z
N MET A 1 32.23 -7.66 -0.28
CA MET A 1 31.45 -6.69 0.51
C MET A 1 30.12 -7.35 0.84
N LYS A 2 29.78 -7.55 2.12
CA LYS A 2 28.47 -8.11 2.49
C LYS A 2 27.37 -7.15 2.03
N GLY A 3 26.40 -7.66 1.27
CA GLY A 3 25.29 -6.89 0.71
C GLY A 3 24.66 -5.98 1.76
N VAL A 4 24.73 -4.67 1.52
CA VAL A 4 23.99 -3.73 2.34
C VAL A 4 22.53 -3.95 1.97
N ASN A 5 21.75 -4.48 2.91
CA ASN A 5 20.32 -4.68 2.73
C ASN A 5 19.73 -3.33 2.28
N GLN A 6 19.07 -3.29 1.13
CA GLN A 6 18.67 -2.04 0.48
C GLN A 6 17.72 -1.18 1.35
N ILE A 7 16.95 -1.80 2.27
CA ILE A 7 16.20 -1.11 3.34
C ILE A 7 17.10 -0.27 4.23
N ASP A 8 18.36 -0.68 4.41
CA ASP A 8 19.33 0.03 5.23
C ASP A 8 19.67 1.41 4.66
N ILE A 9 19.57 1.58 3.34
CA ILE A 9 19.95 2.80 2.62
C ILE A 9 18.75 3.72 2.36
N ALA A 10 17.52 3.18 2.25
CA ALA A 10 16.31 3.95 1.96
C ALA A 10 16.12 5.16 2.90
N ARG A 11 15.79 6.32 2.31
CA ARG A 11 15.48 7.59 2.97
C ARG A 11 14.45 8.36 2.13
N LYS A 12 13.41 8.89 2.79
CA LYS A 12 12.29 9.64 2.20
C LYS A 12 11.52 8.87 1.11
N GLY A 13 10.20 8.96 1.11
CA GLY A 13 9.34 8.33 0.09
C GLY A 13 8.48 7.19 0.63
N VAL A 14 7.96 6.36 -0.28
CA VAL A 14 7.00 5.30 0.01
C VAL A 14 7.62 3.94 -0.28
N LEU A 15 7.56 3.03 0.68
CA LEU A 15 7.93 1.62 0.51
C LEU A 15 6.67 0.76 0.51
N LEU A 16 6.45 0.04 -0.58
CA LEU A 16 5.37 -0.92 -0.74
C LEU A 16 5.92 -2.33 -0.46
N LEU A 17 5.28 -3.06 0.46
CA LEU A 17 5.66 -4.44 0.79
C LEU A 17 4.45 -5.35 0.60
N ASP A 18 4.52 -6.25 -0.37
CA ASP A 18 3.51 -7.28 -0.52
C ASP A 18 3.76 -8.44 0.46
N GLU A 19 2.68 -8.97 1.02
CA GLU A 19 2.64 -10.07 1.98
C GLU A 19 3.72 -9.98 3.07
N MET A 20 3.77 -8.84 3.76
CA MET A 20 4.83 -8.51 4.72
C MET A 20 5.00 -9.56 5.84
N TRP A 21 3.97 -10.33 6.13
CA TRP A 21 4.05 -11.42 7.10
C TRP A 21 5.05 -12.50 6.70
N ALA A 22 5.33 -12.70 5.40
CA ALA A 22 6.36 -13.65 4.96
C ALA A 22 7.76 -13.21 5.40
N ILE A 23 8.03 -11.91 5.40
CA ILE A 23 9.32 -11.32 5.82
C ILE A 23 9.40 -11.26 7.35
N CYS A 24 8.26 -11.02 8.00
CA CYS A 24 8.16 -10.77 9.44
C CYS A 24 7.49 -11.91 10.22
N ASP A 25 7.50 -13.14 9.70
CA ASP A 25 6.74 -14.22 10.32
C ASP A 25 7.20 -14.40 11.78
N SER A 26 6.21 -14.38 12.67
CA SER A 26 6.33 -14.75 14.07
C SER A 26 7.09 -16.06 14.32
N ARG A 27 7.21 -16.94 13.33
CA ARG A 27 7.87 -18.26 13.40
C ARG A 27 9.31 -18.30 12.85
N MET A 28 9.79 -17.24 12.19
CA MET A 28 11.15 -17.20 11.61
C MET A 28 12.27 -16.95 12.63
N SER A 29 13.51 -17.22 12.20
CA SER A 29 14.73 -17.02 13.02
C SER A 29 14.81 -15.60 13.59
N ILE A 30 15.06 -15.54 14.91
CA ILE A 30 14.94 -14.35 15.76
C ILE A 30 15.81 -13.18 15.25
N THR A 31 16.99 -13.45 14.70
CA THR A 31 17.99 -12.43 14.38
C THR A 31 17.64 -11.61 13.14
N LYS A 32 17.25 -12.24 12.03
CA LYS A 32 16.86 -11.53 10.78
C LYS A 32 15.58 -10.71 11.00
N ARG A 33 14.57 -11.33 11.63
CA ARG A 33 13.31 -10.67 12.00
C ARG A 33 13.55 -9.47 12.89
N ASN A 34 14.36 -9.61 13.95
CA ASN A 34 14.62 -8.51 14.86
C ASN A 34 15.32 -7.35 14.16
N ARG A 35 16.22 -7.60 13.21
CA ARG A 35 16.88 -6.55 12.44
C ARG A 35 15.88 -5.79 11.56
N PHE A 36 15.04 -6.50 10.80
CA PHE A 36 14.04 -5.88 9.93
C PHE A 36 13.00 -5.09 10.73
N THR A 37 12.44 -5.69 11.78
CA THR A 37 11.50 -5.02 12.68
C THR A 37 12.13 -3.78 13.33
N SER A 38 13.37 -3.88 13.83
CA SER A 38 14.06 -2.73 14.43
C SER A 38 14.28 -1.61 13.41
N ASN A 39 14.59 -1.96 12.15
CA ASN A 39 14.74 -0.98 11.08
C ASN A 39 13.43 -0.23 10.82
N ILE A 40 12.30 -0.91 10.72
CA ILE A 40 11.00 -0.24 10.55
C ILE A 40 10.72 0.69 11.73
N LEU A 41 10.82 0.18 12.96
CA LEU A 41 10.50 0.93 14.18
C LEU A 41 11.37 2.18 14.36
N LEU A 42 12.67 2.06 14.12
CA LEU A 42 13.61 3.17 14.30
C LEU A 42 13.52 4.22 13.20
N ARG A 43 13.05 3.83 12.01
CA ARG A 43 13.17 4.67 10.80
C ARG A 43 11.87 5.28 10.34
N SER A 44 10.72 4.61 10.54
CA SER A 44 9.41 5.11 10.11
C SER A 44 9.15 6.53 10.62
N ARG A 45 9.54 6.83 11.86
CA ARG A 45 9.35 8.17 12.45
C ARG A 45 10.46 9.18 12.19
N LYS A 46 11.63 8.77 11.69
CA LYS A 46 12.82 9.64 11.62
C LYS A 46 13.28 9.96 10.19
N ARG A 47 12.88 9.16 9.19
CA ARG A 47 13.41 9.26 7.82
C ARG A 47 12.41 9.72 6.76
N GLY A 48 11.21 10.13 7.17
CA GLY A 48 10.14 10.50 6.24
C GLY A 48 9.75 9.37 5.30
N LEU A 49 9.87 8.12 5.76
CA LEU A 49 9.50 6.93 5.01
C LEU A 49 8.09 6.51 5.39
N ILE A 50 7.22 6.39 4.40
CA ILE A 50 5.88 5.83 4.52
C ILE A 50 5.96 4.36 4.14
N TYR A 51 5.52 3.49 5.03
CA TYR A 51 5.44 2.05 4.77
C TYR A 51 4.00 1.71 4.48
N LEU A 52 3.72 1.18 3.30
CA LEU A 52 2.44 0.58 2.94
C LEU A 52 2.68 -0.90 2.70
N PHE A 53 1.83 -1.74 3.26
CA PHE A 53 2.01 -3.18 3.11
C PHE A 53 0.69 -3.92 3.20
N SER A 54 0.66 -5.09 2.56
CA SER A 54 -0.44 -6.06 2.66
C SER A 54 -0.09 -7.14 3.68
N ALA A 55 -1.13 -7.69 4.30
CA ALA A 55 -1.05 -8.90 5.10
C ALA A 55 -2.42 -9.57 5.16
N GLN A 56 -2.48 -10.87 4.90
CA GLN A 56 -3.73 -11.64 4.97
C GLN A 56 -4.34 -11.67 6.38
N VAL A 57 -3.48 -11.85 7.39
CA VAL A 57 -3.91 -11.95 8.79
C VAL A 57 -3.05 -11.03 9.62
N MET A 58 -3.63 -9.96 10.18
CA MET A 58 -2.86 -9.01 11.02
C MET A 58 -2.12 -9.70 12.17
N ASN A 59 -2.66 -10.80 12.70
CA ASN A 59 -2.05 -11.57 13.78
C ASN A 59 -0.73 -12.27 13.41
N SER A 60 -0.45 -12.51 12.12
CA SER A 60 0.82 -13.11 11.67
C SER A 60 2.00 -12.13 11.72
N LEU A 61 1.73 -10.82 11.73
CA LEU A 61 2.76 -9.79 11.84
C LEU A 61 3.39 -9.74 13.24
N ASP A 62 4.62 -9.24 13.31
CA ASP A 62 5.27 -8.95 14.59
C ASP A 62 4.45 -7.91 15.40
N SER A 63 4.21 -8.22 16.68
CA SER A 63 3.39 -7.38 17.55
C SER A 63 3.95 -5.96 17.71
N ARG A 64 5.26 -5.77 17.59
CA ARG A 64 5.91 -4.45 17.67
C ARG A 64 5.56 -3.61 16.46
N ILE A 65 5.53 -4.22 15.27
CA ILE A 65 5.12 -3.53 14.03
C ILE A 65 3.66 -3.11 14.15
N ARG A 66 2.77 -4.02 14.57
CA ARG A 66 1.34 -3.69 14.77
C ARG A 66 1.10 -2.49 15.68
N ARG A 67 1.91 -2.32 16.71
CA ARG A 67 1.81 -1.21 17.68
C ARG A 67 2.18 0.15 17.11
N VAL A 68 2.91 0.19 16.00
CA VAL A 68 3.34 1.44 15.36
C VAL A 68 2.62 1.73 14.05
N ILE A 69 1.69 0.86 13.62
CA ILE A 69 0.85 1.10 12.46
C ILE A 69 -0.04 2.30 12.75
N ASP A 70 0.03 3.31 11.89
CA ASP A 70 -0.79 4.52 12.00
C ASP A 70 -2.25 4.23 11.58
N PHE A 71 -2.43 3.54 10.45
CA PHE A 71 -3.75 3.18 9.92
C PHE A 71 -3.78 1.78 9.32
N THR A 72 -4.93 1.12 9.42
CA THR A 72 -5.23 -0.14 8.72
C THR A 72 -6.39 0.08 7.77
N CYS A 73 -6.24 -0.37 6.53
CA CYS A 73 -7.32 -0.41 5.55
C CYS A 73 -7.78 -1.86 5.36
N VAL A 74 -9.08 -2.11 5.50
CA VAL A 74 -9.69 -3.42 5.25
C VAL A 74 -10.61 -3.31 4.03
N PRO A 75 -10.11 -3.69 2.83
CA PRO A 75 -10.92 -3.69 1.63
C PRO A 75 -11.91 -4.87 1.63
N THR A 76 -13.10 -4.66 1.10
CA THR A 76 -14.13 -5.69 0.90
C THR A 76 -14.79 -5.46 -0.45
N LEU A 77 -14.81 -6.49 -1.27
CA LEU A 77 -15.50 -6.47 -2.57
C LEU A 77 -16.99 -6.70 -2.38
N ASN A 78 -17.80 -6.06 -3.22
CA ASN A 78 -19.20 -6.44 -3.37
C ASN A 78 -19.30 -7.77 -4.14
N ARG A 79 -20.49 -8.39 -4.14
CA ARG A 79 -20.72 -9.71 -4.77
C ARG A 79 -20.39 -9.76 -6.26
N THR A 80 -20.54 -8.65 -6.97
CA THR A 80 -20.26 -8.55 -8.41
C THR A 80 -18.84 -8.06 -8.70
N GLU A 81 -18.02 -7.83 -7.68
CA GLU A 81 -16.64 -7.34 -7.79
C GLU A 81 -16.50 -6.07 -8.63
N THR A 82 -17.50 -5.19 -8.59
CA THR A 82 -17.52 -3.90 -9.30
C THR A 82 -17.16 -2.72 -8.40
N VAL A 83 -17.30 -2.89 -7.08
CA VAL A 83 -17.07 -1.84 -6.09
C VAL A 83 -16.29 -2.42 -4.91
N ILE A 84 -15.23 -1.72 -4.51
CA ILE A 84 -14.51 -1.97 -3.26
C ILE A 84 -15.00 -0.99 -2.20
N LYS A 85 -15.35 -1.52 -1.03
CA LYS A 85 -15.53 -0.78 0.20
C LYS A 85 -14.26 -0.91 1.05
N ALA A 86 -13.57 0.19 1.31
CA ALA A 86 -12.34 0.23 2.08
C ALA A 86 -12.61 0.86 3.46
N ASN A 87 -12.71 0.03 4.50
CA ASN A 87 -12.88 0.52 5.87
C ASN A 87 -11.51 0.88 6.46
N ILE A 88 -11.37 2.11 6.94
CA ILE A 88 -10.10 2.64 7.48
C ILE A 88 -10.19 2.76 9.00
N PHE A 89 -9.18 2.25 9.70
CA PHE A 89 -9.06 2.27 11.15
C PHE A 89 -7.76 2.96 11.57
N ARG A 90 -7.81 3.72 12.66
CA ARG A 90 -6.63 4.26 13.37
C ARG A 90 -6.02 3.10 14.14
N THR A 91 -4.77 2.71 13.87
CA THR A 91 -4.03 1.56 14.46
C THR A 91 -4.05 0.24 13.67
N GLY A 92 -3.09 -0.62 14.01
CA GLY A 92 -2.95 -2.01 13.56
C GLY A 92 -3.93 -3.02 14.16
N TYR A 93 -4.91 -2.56 14.96
CA TYR A 93 -5.93 -3.42 15.58
C TYR A 93 -7.33 -2.90 15.27
N PRO A 94 -7.89 -3.23 14.09
CA PRO A 94 -9.21 -2.78 13.67
C PRO A 94 -10.29 -3.13 14.70
N LYS A 95 -10.91 -2.10 15.28
CA LYS A 95 -12.04 -2.19 16.22
C LYS A 95 -13.02 -1.06 15.96
N PRO A 96 -14.31 -1.19 16.35
CA PRO A 96 -15.30 -0.13 16.15
C PRO A 96 -14.87 1.24 16.68
N GLY A 97 -14.27 1.30 17.87
CA GLY A 97 -13.78 2.55 18.47
C GLY A 97 -12.55 3.17 17.79
N SER A 98 -11.94 2.48 16.83
CA SER A 98 -10.81 2.96 16.04
C SER A 98 -11.18 3.30 14.59
N TYR A 99 -12.45 3.12 14.21
CA TYR A 99 -12.93 3.42 12.87
C TYR A 99 -12.76 4.91 12.55
N LEU A 100 -12.31 5.21 11.34
CA LEU A 100 -12.11 6.57 10.86
C LEU A 100 -13.06 6.92 9.73
N ASN A 101 -13.00 6.18 8.64
CA ASN A 101 -13.74 6.48 7.44
C ASN A 101 -13.94 5.22 6.59
N THR A 102 -14.87 5.29 5.65
CA THR A 102 -15.05 4.31 4.59
C THR A 102 -14.85 5.01 3.26
N LEU A 103 -14.02 4.44 2.40
CA LEU A 103 -13.89 4.87 1.02
C LEU A 103 -14.52 3.85 0.08
N TYR A 104 -15.03 4.32 -1.04
CA TYR A 104 -15.63 3.48 -2.08
C TYR A 104 -14.93 3.74 -3.41
N PHE A 105 -14.56 2.68 -4.10
CA PHE A 105 -13.86 2.75 -5.38
C PHE A 105 -14.44 1.78 -6.39
N ASN A 106 -14.38 2.13 -7.67
CA ASN A 106 -14.68 1.20 -8.75
C ASN A 106 -13.48 0.26 -8.97
N THR A 107 -13.72 -1.05 -9.00
CA THR A 107 -12.68 -2.07 -9.17
C THR A 107 -12.07 -2.07 -10.56
N HIS A 108 -12.83 -1.70 -11.59
CA HIS A 108 -12.43 -1.84 -12.99
C HIS A 108 -11.11 -1.11 -13.27
N GLU A 109 -10.94 0.10 -12.72
CA GLU A 109 -9.69 0.86 -12.93
C GLU A 109 -8.50 0.16 -12.27
N ILE A 110 -8.69 -0.41 -11.07
CA ILE A 110 -7.62 -1.08 -10.31
C ILE A 110 -7.28 -2.44 -10.94
N PHE A 111 -8.27 -3.21 -11.37
CA PHE A 111 -8.03 -4.52 -11.99
C PHE A 111 -7.36 -4.39 -13.36
N ASN A 112 -7.58 -3.28 -14.06
CA ASN A 112 -6.80 -2.97 -15.27
C ASN A 112 -5.34 -2.58 -14.96
N MET A 113 -5.03 -2.28 -13.69
CA MET A 113 -3.68 -1.90 -13.26
C MET A 113 -2.79 -3.09 -12.87
N TYR A 114 -3.37 -4.25 -12.56
CA TYR A 114 -2.62 -5.39 -12.04
C TYR A 114 -3.06 -6.70 -12.69
N SER A 115 -2.11 -7.60 -12.96
CA SER A 115 -2.39 -8.96 -13.40
C SER A 115 -2.57 -9.86 -12.17
N THR A 116 -3.80 -10.28 -11.87
CA THR A 116 -4.11 -11.07 -10.66
C THR A 116 -3.72 -12.55 -10.74
N ASN A 117 -3.27 -13.02 -11.91
CA ASN A 117 -2.90 -14.43 -12.14
C ASN A 117 -1.42 -14.72 -11.87
N GLU A 118 -0.67 -13.75 -11.34
CA GLU A 118 0.73 -13.94 -10.98
C GLU A 118 0.81 -14.71 -9.65
N GLU A 119 1.30 -15.94 -9.72
CA GLU A 119 1.64 -16.72 -8.52
C GLU A 119 3.09 -16.39 -8.13
N VAL A 120 3.28 -15.91 -6.90
CA VAL A 120 4.61 -15.64 -6.36
C VAL A 120 5.17 -16.94 -5.79
N ASP A 121 6.21 -17.48 -6.44
CA ASP A 121 6.93 -18.64 -5.92
C ASP A 121 7.76 -18.24 -4.70
N MET A 122 7.48 -18.87 -3.56
CA MET A 122 8.10 -18.55 -2.28
C MET A 122 9.36 -19.40 -2.01
N GLU A 123 9.61 -20.43 -2.83
CA GLU A 123 10.62 -21.47 -2.57
C GLU A 123 12.07 -20.96 -2.66
N ASP A 124 12.35 -19.90 -3.43
CA ASP A 124 13.73 -19.41 -3.66
C ASP A 124 14.19 -18.24 -2.75
N SER A 125 13.34 -17.76 -1.84
CA SER A 125 13.59 -16.49 -1.12
C SER A 125 14.40 -16.60 0.20
N VAL A 126 14.91 -17.79 0.53
CA VAL A 126 15.55 -18.02 1.84
C VAL A 126 17.04 -17.63 1.87
N GLU A 127 17.71 -17.60 0.71
CA GLU A 127 19.17 -17.40 0.64
C GLU A 127 19.62 -16.15 -0.13
N ASP A 128 18.92 -15.71 -1.16
CA ASP A 128 19.37 -14.58 -1.98
C ASP A 128 18.67 -13.25 -1.65
N ASP A 129 19.47 -12.19 -1.74
CA ASP A 129 19.16 -10.83 -1.34
C ASP A 129 17.78 -10.37 -1.85
N MET A 130 16.91 -10.00 -0.91
CA MET A 130 15.62 -9.35 -1.17
C MET A 130 15.85 -8.18 -2.14
N GLU A 131 15.53 -8.38 -3.42
CA GLU A 131 15.75 -7.39 -4.48
C GLU A 131 14.70 -6.28 -4.31
N ILE A 132 15.06 -5.21 -3.61
CA ILE A 132 14.22 -4.03 -3.50
C ILE A 132 14.40 -3.23 -4.77
N ARG A 133 13.43 -3.37 -5.67
CA ARG A 133 13.36 -2.55 -6.87
C ARG A 133 12.95 -1.13 -6.48
N PHE A 134 13.92 -0.23 -6.41
CA PHE A 134 13.64 1.19 -6.36
C PHE A 134 13.15 1.62 -7.74
N GLN A 135 11.89 2.05 -7.84
CA GLN A 135 11.47 2.86 -8.98
C GLN A 135 11.97 4.29 -8.73
N GLU A 136 13.04 4.68 -9.41
CA GLU A 136 13.69 5.99 -9.25
C GLU A 136 12.88 7.17 -9.84
N ASN A 137 11.61 6.97 -10.24
CA ASN A 137 10.82 7.95 -10.98
C ASN A 137 9.66 8.54 -10.17
N PHE A 138 9.92 8.98 -8.94
CA PHE A 138 9.00 9.89 -8.24
C PHE A 138 9.70 11.22 -8.04
N ASN A 139 9.67 12.07 -9.07
CA ASN A 139 10.01 13.48 -8.89
C ASN A 139 8.94 14.07 -7.95
N GLU A 140 9.32 14.35 -6.71
CA GLU A 140 8.45 14.89 -5.64
C GLU A 140 7.71 16.19 -6.04
N GLU A 141 8.14 16.84 -7.12
CA GLU A 141 7.58 18.12 -7.59
C GLU A 141 6.27 17.98 -8.39
N HIS A 142 5.91 16.77 -8.84
CA HIS A 142 4.73 16.61 -9.70
C HIS A 142 3.78 15.52 -9.23
N GLY A 143 2.51 15.85 -9.11
CA GLY A 143 1.44 14.87 -8.91
C GLY A 143 1.24 14.08 -10.19
N HIS A 144 1.12 12.76 -10.10
CA HIS A 144 0.80 11.91 -11.24
C HIS A 144 -0.61 11.35 -11.06
N PHE A 145 -1.52 11.64 -11.99
CA PHE A 145 -2.83 11.00 -12.07
C PHE A 145 -2.84 10.03 -13.25
N CYS A 146 -3.00 8.75 -12.96
CA CYS A 146 -3.10 7.71 -13.98
C CYS A 146 -4.41 6.96 -13.80
N THR A 147 -5.23 6.91 -14.85
CA THR A 147 -6.53 6.23 -14.82
C THR A 147 -6.44 4.77 -15.30
N CYS A 148 -5.34 4.36 -15.94
CA CYS A 148 -5.17 2.99 -16.43
C CYS A 148 -3.71 2.66 -16.80
N ASN A 149 -3.34 1.37 -16.85
CA ASN A 149 -1.97 0.93 -17.17
C ASN A 149 -1.41 1.38 -18.53
N ASN A 150 -2.25 1.71 -19.50
CA ASN A 150 -1.84 2.17 -20.83
C ASN A 150 -2.09 3.66 -21.06
N CYS A 151 -2.48 4.40 -20.02
CA CYS A 151 -2.75 5.81 -20.09
C CYS A 151 -1.42 6.56 -19.91
N LYS A 152 -1.10 7.53 -20.78
CA LYS A 152 -0.06 8.52 -20.48
C LYS A 152 -0.53 9.29 -19.25
N GLY A 153 0.05 9.00 -18.08
CA GLY A 153 -0.31 9.67 -16.83
C GLY A 153 -0.23 11.18 -17.01
N GLN A 154 -1.23 11.90 -16.49
CA GLN A 154 -1.17 13.35 -16.44
C GLN A 154 -0.25 13.77 -15.29
N VAL A 155 0.67 14.68 -15.61
CA VAL A 155 1.63 15.26 -14.68
C VAL A 155 1.10 16.64 -14.29
N PHE A 156 1.01 16.91 -12.99
CA PHE A 156 0.53 18.19 -12.45
C PHE A 156 1.65 18.90 -11.69
N ASP A 157 1.75 20.21 -11.86
CA ASP A 157 2.74 21.05 -11.18
C ASP A 157 2.55 21.10 -9.64
N THR A 158 1.34 20.80 -9.16
CA THR A 158 0.94 20.92 -7.76
C THR A 158 -0.09 19.86 -7.40
N TRP A 159 -0.09 19.42 -6.14
CA TRP A 159 -1.05 18.43 -5.63
C TRP A 159 -2.49 18.94 -5.63
N GLU A 160 -2.70 20.22 -5.35
CA GLU A 160 -4.03 20.83 -5.31
C GLU A 160 -4.73 20.75 -6.67
N LYS A 161 -3.98 20.94 -7.77
CA LYS A 161 -4.49 20.75 -9.14
C LYS A 161 -4.79 19.28 -9.46
N ALA A 162 -3.94 18.36 -9.00
CA ALA A 162 -4.18 16.94 -9.19
C ALA A 162 -5.45 16.48 -8.46
N ASP A 163 -5.66 16.97 -7.24
CA ASP A 163 -6.84 16.70 -6.43
C ASP A 163 -8.11 17.30 -7.05
N GLU A 164 -8.06 18.55 -7.51
CA GLU A 164 -9.20 19.20 -8.20
C GLU A 164 -9.61 18.42 -9.45
N VAL A 165 -8.63 17.96 -10.25
CA VAL A 165 -8.89 17.16 -11.45
C VAL A 165 -9.44 15.79 -11.10
N ALA A 166 -8.90 15.13 -10.06
CA ALA A 166 -9.44 13.87 -9.58
C ALA A 166 -10.89 14.04 -9.10
N GLU A 167 -11.18 15.07 -8.30
CA GLU A 167 -12.51 15.34 -7.77
C GLU A 167 -13.52 15.62 -8.88
N ASN A 168 -13.16 16.45 -9.86
CA ASN A 168 -14.00 16.74 -11.02
C ASN A 168 -14.19 15.50 -11.91
N TYR A 169 -13.14 14.71 -12.14
CA TYR A 169 -13.21 13.45 -12.87
C TYR A 169 -14.22 12.49 -12.22
N TRP A 170 -14.19 12.36 -10.89
CA TRP A 170 -15.14 11.53 -10.16
C TRP A 170 -16.56 12.11 -10.22
N LYS A 171 -16.74 13.43 -10.00
CA LYS A 171 -18.04 14.10 -10.10
C LYS A 171 -18.70 13.88 -11.46
N GLU A 172 -18.00 14.15 -12.55
CA GLU A 172 -18.53 13.97 -13.91
C GLU A 172 -18.91 12.52 -14.20
N ARG A 173 -18.12 11.56 -13.71
CA ARG A 173 -18.36 10.13 -13.94
C ARG A 173 -19.52 9.59 -13.10
N PHE A 174 -19.70 10.09 -11.87
CA PHE A 174 -20.86 9.78 -11.03
C PHE A 174 -22.15 10.44 -11.56
N GLU A 175 -22.08 11.66 -12.09
CA GLU A 175 -23.23 12.35 -12.68
C GLU A 175 -23.71 11.70 -13.99
N ARG A 176 -22.78 11.13 -14.78
CA ARG A 176 -23.11 10.41 -16.03
C ARG A 176 -23.64 8.99 -15.82
N ARG A 177 -23.56 8.44 -14.60
CA ARG A 177 -24.09 7.12 -14.24
C ARG A 177 -25.07 7.22 -13.05
N PRO A 178 -26.28 7.76 -13.25
CA PRO A 178 -27.27 7.88 -12.19
C PRO A 178 -27.74 6.51 -11.64
N ASP A 179 -27.47 5.42 -12.35
CA ASP A 179 -27.67 4.02 -11.94
C ASP A 179 -26.68 3.54 -10.88
N LEU A 180 -25.55 4.23 -10.68
CA LEU A 180 -24.57 3.97 -9.63
C LEU A 180 -24.81 4.80 -8.36
N LYS A 181 -26.00 5.41 -8.19
CA LYS A 181 -26.39 5.99 -6.90
C LYS A 181 -26.38 4.90 -5.84
N VAL A 182 -25.31 4.92 -5.05
CA VAL A 182 -25.09 4.08 -3.87
C VAL A 182 -26.31 4.24 -2.95
N ILE A 183 -26.98 3.11 -2.68
CA ILE A 183 -27.91 2.94 -1.55
C ILE A 183 -27.09 2.87 -0.27
#